data_AF-A0A817MTQ9-F1
#
_entry.id   AF-A0A817MTQ9-F1
#
_cell.length_a   1.000
_cell.length_b   1.000
_cell.length_c   1.000
_cell.angle_alpha   90.00
_cell.angle_beta   90.00
_cell.angle_gamma   90.00
#
_symmetry.space_group_name_H-M   'P 1'
#
loop_
_entity.id
_entity.type
_entity.pdbx_description
1 polymer ?
#
loop_
_entity_poly.entity_id
_entity_poly.type
_entity_poly.pdbx_seq_one_letter_code
_entity_poly.pdbx_strand_id
1 'polypeptide(L)'
;TNLSERDTDIKIDEIQKHGGLHVIVKFMSPNKRVEQETFGRTSRQGKRGTSQRILNTINLAHYADFDIQKITELRNKIEANMLSDFKQRELQIITLADEIFAKF
;
A
#
# COMPACT_ATOMS: atom_id res chain seq x y z
N THR A 1 1.03 -13.41 -0.28
CA THR A 1 0.73 -13.06 -1.68
C THR A 1 -0.03 -11.76 -1.70
N ASN A 2 0.46 -10.71 -2.36
CA ASN A 2 -0.18 -9.38 -2.40
C ASN A 2 -1.10 -9.19 -3.63
N LEU A 3 -1.30 -10.25 -4.42
CA LEU A 3 -1.81 -10.16 -5.78
C LEU A 3 -2.92 -11.15 -6.13
N SER A 4 -3.45 -11.88 -5.15
CA SER A 4 -4.61 -12.74 -5.38
C SER A 4 -5.85 -11.88 -5.14
N GLU A 5 -6.70 -11.74 -6.17
CA GLU A 5 -8.02 -11.08 -6.11
C GLU A 5 -8.05 -9.54 -6.08
N ARG A 6 -7.20 -8.88 -6.88
CA ARG A 6 -7.21 -7.41 -6.97
C ARG A 6 -8.57 -6.83 -7.42
N ASP A 7 -9.35 -7.58 -8.19
CA ASP A 7 -10.58 -7.08 -8.82
C ASP A 7 -11.84 -7.84 -8.43
N THR A 8 -11.75 -8.77 -7.47
CA THR A 8 -12.93 -9.49 -6.96
C THR A 8 -13.65 -8.65 -5.93
N ASP A 9 -14.94 -8.37 -6.16
CA ASP A 9 -15.77 -7.69 -5.18
C ASP A 9 -16.30 -8.69 -4.15
N ILE A 10 -16.04 -8.41 -2.87
CA ILE A 10 -16.53 -9.23 -1.77
C ILE A 10 -17.92 -8.70 -1.39
N LYS A 11 -18.95 -9.50 -1.66
CA LYS A 11 -20.33 -9.16 -1.26
C LYS A 11 -20.45 -9.30 0.26
N ILE A 12 -20.78 -8.19 0.93
CA ILE A 12 -20.78 -8.11 2.40
C ILE A 12 -22.13 -7.72 3.00
N ASP A 13 -23.20 -7.74 2.22
CA ASP A 13 -24.51 -7.20 2.62
C ASP A 13 -25.10 -7.96 3.83
N GLU A 14 -24.96 -9.27 3.88
CA GLU A 14 -25.45 -10.11 4.98
C GLU A 14 -24.68 -9.91 6.30
N ILE A 15 -23.40 -9.51 6.21
CA ILE A 15 -22.50 -9.32 7.36
C ILE A 15 -22.46 -7.86 7.83
N GLN A 16 -23.08 -6.92 7.13
CA GLN A 16 -23.15 -5.51 7.54
C GLN A 16 -23.73 -5.33 8.95
N LYS A 17 -24.75 -6.11 9.29
CA LYS A 17 -25.36 -6.10 10.64
C LYS A 17 -24.40 -6.53 11.75
N HIS A 18 -23.33 -7.26 11.39
CA HIS A 18 -22.30 -7.74 12.30
C HIS A 18 -21.02 -6.90 12.27
N GLY A 19 -21.04 -5.72 11.62
CA GLY A 19 -19.87 -4.83 11.53
C GLY A 19 -19.08 -4.94 10.22
N GLY A 20 -19.52 -5.80 9.29
CA GLY A 20 -18.93 -5.92 7.96
C GLY A 20 -17.62 -6.70 7.91
N LEU A 21 -16.83 -6.47 6.87
CA LEU A 21 -15.59 -7.20 6.63
C LEU A 21 -14.46 -6.69 7.53
N HIS A 22 -13.76 -7.60 8.21
CA HIS A 22 -12.53 -7.30 8.95
C HIS A 22 -11.31 -7.78 8.17
N VAL A 23 -10.36 -6.88 7.88
CA VAL A 23 -9.15 -7.18 7.11
C VAL A 23 -7.93 -7.21 8.04
N ILE A 24 -7.21 -8.34 8.08
CA ILE A 24 -5.96 -8.49 8.85
C ILE A 24 -4.77 -8.51 7.90
N VAL A 25 -3.84 -7.58 8.10
CA VAL A 25 -2.58 -7.50 7.34
C VAL A 25 -1.42 -8.00 8.19
N LYS A 26 -0.68 -9.00 7.67
CA LYS A 26 0.36 -9.73 8.43
C LYS A 26 1.80 -9.26 8.14
N PHE A 27 1.97 -8.27 7.27
CA PHE A 27 3.29 -7.80 6.82
C PHE A 27 3.31 -6.28 6.72
N MET A 28 4.51 -5.71 6.78
CA MET A 28 4.73 -4.31 6.48
C MET A 28 4.75 -4.13 4.96
N SER A 29 3.81 -3.36 4.41
CA SER A 29 3.74 -3.11 2.97
C SER A 29 4.93 -2.26 2.51
N PRO A 30 5.46 -2.49 1.29
CA PRO A 30 6.65 -1.80 0.79
C PRO A 30 6.44 -0.29 0.57
N ASN A 31 5.20 0.12 0.33
CA ASN A 31 4.83 1.51 0.14
C ASN A 31 3.41 1.79 0.65
N LYS A 32 3.08 3.07 0.76
CA LYS A 32 1.77 3.53 1.23
C LYS A 32 0.62 3.09 0.29
N ARG A 33 0.86 3.04 -1.02
CA ARG A 33 -0.17 2.67 -2.01
C ARG A 33 -0.67 1.24 -1.80
N VAL A 34 0.23 0.26 -1.70
CA VAL A 34 -0.11 -1.16 -1.49
C VAL A 34 -0.82 -1.38 -0.15
N GLU A 35 -0.41 -0.63 0.88
CA GLU A 35 -1.06 -0.65 2.19
C GLU A 35 -2.52 -0.19 2.10
N GLN A 36 -2.76 0.94 1.43
CA GLN A 36 -4.09 1.49 1.20
C GLN A 36 -4.96 0.58 0.34
N GLU A 37 -4.39 -0.06 -0.68
CA GLU A 37 -5.12 -1.05 -1.50
C GLU A 37 -5.58 -2.26 -0.69
N THR A 38 -4.80 -2.66 0.32
CA THR A 38 -5.14 -3.79 1.19
C THR A 38 -6.18 -3.37 2.22
N PHE A 39 -6.00 -2.24 2.90
CA PHE A 39 -6.97 -1.74 3.87
C PHE A 39 -8.29 -1.33 3.21
N GLY A 40 -8.24 -0.79 1.99
CA GLY A 40 -9.41 -0.40 1.19
C GLY A 40 -10.24 -1.57 0.63
N ARG A 41 -9.88 -2.82 0.93
CA ARG A 41 -10.72 -4.00 0.65
C ARG A 41 -11.98 -4.03 1.51
N THR A 42 -11.97 -3.34 2.65
CA THR A 42 -13.14 -3.18 3.49
C THR A 42 -13.74 -1.79 3.38
N SER A 43 -14.93 -1.61 3.96
CA SER A 43 -15.65 -0.32 4.06
C SER A 43 -15.90 0.41 2.74
N ARG A 44 -15.91 -0.31 1.62
CA ARG A 44 -16.22 0.24 0.29
C ARG A 44 -17.63 0.81 0.25
N GLN A 45 -17.79 1.95 -0.44
CA GLN A 45 -19.09 2.59 -0.67
C GLN A 45 -19.89 2.91 0.62
N GLY A 46 -19.19 3.27 1.70
CA GLY A 46 -19.83 3.61 2.98
C GLY A 46 -20.34 2.41 3.78
N LYS A 47 -20.05 1.18 3.34
CA LYS A 47 -20.32 -0.03 4.11
C LYS A 47 -19.47 -0.08 5.39
N ARG A 48 -19.95 -0.76 6.41
CA ARG A 48 -19.19 -1.03 7.64
C ARG A 48 -18.06 -2.01 7.37
N GLY A 49 -16.98 -1.84 8.12
CA GLY A 49 -15.79 -2.65 8.01
C GLY A 49 -14.64 -2.08 8.83
N THR A 50 -13.67 -2.93 9.13
CA THR A 50 -12.48 -2.55 9.91
C THR A 50 -11.25 -3.24 9.35
N SER A 51 -10.08 -2.68 9.66
CA SER A 51 -8.84 -3.30 9.27
C SER A 51 -7.78 -3.12 10.34
N GLN A 52 -6.98 -4.15 10.56
CA GLN A 52 -5.90 -4.15 11.52
C GLN A 52 -4.65 -4.77 10.92
N ARG A 53 -3.50 -4.26 11.35
CA ARG A 53 -2.20 -4.85 11.03
C ARG A 53 -1.64 -5.54 12.27
N ILE A 54 -1.23 -6.80 12.10
CA ILE A 54 -0.63 -7.62 13.14
C ILE A 54 0.70 -8.13 12.60
N LEU A 55 1.81 -7.68 13.17
CA LEU A 55 3.16 -7.97 12.65
C LEU A 55 3.90 -8.89 13.60
N ASN A 56 4.64 -9.85 13.04
CA ASN A 56 5.62 -10.60 13.79
C ASN A 56 6.89 -9.75 13.93
N THR A 57 7.40 -9.62 15.16
CA THR A 57 8.63 -8.87 15.46
C THR A 57 9.85 -9.41 14.70
N ILE A 58 9.90 -10.72 14.40
CA ILE A 58 10.94 -11.33 13.56
C ILE A 58 10.96 -10.71 12.16
N ASN A 59 9.78 -10.44 11.59
CA ASN A 59 9.65 -9.80 10.27
C ASN A 59 10.00 -8.31 10.30
N LEU A 60 10.14 -7.73 11.50
CA LEU A 60 10.52 -6.34 11.71
C LEU A 60 12.01 -6.18 12.00
N ALA A 61 12.79 -7.27 12.14
CA ALA A 61 14.20 -7.20 12.51
C ALA A 61 15.07 -6.37 11.54
N HIS A 62 14.64 -6.21 10.28
CA HIS A 62 15.29 -5.32 9.31
C HIS A 62 15.08 -3.83 9.61
N TYR A 63 14.06 -3.49 10.38
CA TYR A 63 13.82 -2.15 10.88
C TYR A 63 14.50 -2.03 12.25
N ALA A 64 15.17 -0.90 12.50
CA ALA A 64 15.89 -0.65 13.75
C ALA A 64 14.97 -0.36 14.95
N ASP A 65 13.66 -0.58 14.81
CA ASP A 65 12.63 -0.27 15.80
C ASP A 65 11.50 -1.31 15.71
N PHE A 66 10.72 -1.45 16.78
CA PHE A 66 9.52 -2.29 16.85
C PHE A 66 8.22 -1.48 16.93
N ASP A 67 8.34 -0.16 17.08
CA ASP A 67 7.20 0.76 17.00
C ASP A 67 6.68 0.86 15.56
N ILE A 68 5.50 0.29 15.36
CA ILE A 68 4.82 0.24 14.06
C ILE A 68 4.62 1.63 13.46
N GLN A 69 4.36 2.67 14.27
CA GLN A 69 4.17 4.03 13.77
C GLN A 69 5.48 4.60 13.22
N LYS A 70 6.56 4.52 14.00
CA LYS A 70 7.89 4.99 13.57
C LYS A 70 8.40 4.25 12.34
N ILE A 71 8.21 2.93 12.27
CA ILE A 71 8.56 2.13 11.10
C ILE A 71 7.78 2.60 9.86
N THR A 72 6.50 2.94 10.03
CA THR A 72 5.66 3.47 8.95
C THR A 72 6.14 4.84 8.47
N GLU A 73 6.52 5.73 9.38
CA GLU A 73 7.07 7.04 9.06
C GLU A 73 8.41 6.94 8.33
N LEU A 74 9.31 6.08 8.82
CA LEU A 74 10.61 5.83 8.20
C LEU A 74 10.44 5.31 6.76
N ARG A 75 9.58 4.30 6.56
CA ARG A 75 9.27 3.79 5.22
C ARG A 75 8.76 4.90 4.31
N ASN A 76 7.78 5.69 4.76
CA ASN A 76 7.18 6.74 3.95
C ASN A 76 8.21 7.83 3.57
N LYS A 77 9.16 8.14 4.47
CA LYS A 77 10.25 9.09 4.21
C LYS A 77 11.22 8.55 3.15
N ILE A 78 11.59 7.27 3.25
CA ILE A 78 12.45 6.61 2.25
C ILE A 78 11.76 6.61 0.88
N GLU A 79 10.47 6.25 0.83
CA GLU A 79 9.68 6.27 -0.41
C GLU A 79 9.61 7.68 -1.02
N ALA A 80 9.37 8.71 -0.22
CA ALA A 80 9.32 10.09 -0.69
C ALA A 80 10.66 10.55 -1.30
N ASN A 81 11.78 10.19 -0.68
CA ASN A 81 13.11 10.50 -1.20
C ASN A 81 13.36 9.78 -2.52
N MET A 82 13.06 8.48 -2.61
CA MET A 82 13.19 7.71 -3.86
C MET A 82 12.33 8.31 -4.99
N LEU A 83 11.10 8.72 -4.69
CA LEU A 83 10.23 9.38 -5.66
C LEU A 83 10.76 10.74 -6.11
N SER A 84 11.37 11.52 -5.21
CA SER A 84 12.01 12.79 -5.56
C SER A 84 13.19 12.57 -6.51
N ASP A 85 14.06 11.61 -6.18
CA ASP A 85 15.22 11.27 -6.98
C ASP A 85 14.83 10.77 -8.39
N PHE A 86 13.80 9.92 -8.46
CA PHE A 86 13.25 9.43 -9.72
C PHE A 86 12.72 10.59 -10.58
N LYS A 87 11.99 11.53 -9.99
CA LYS A 87 11.47 12.71 -10.69
C LYS A 87 12.57 13.61 -11.26
N GLN A 88 13.67 13.77 -10.53
CA GLN A 88 14.75 14.66 -10.95
C GLN A 88 15.61 14.06 -12.04
N ARG A 89 15.82 12.73 -12.03
CA ARG A 89 16.79 12.07 -12.92
C ARG A 89 16.11 11.26 -14.00
N GLU A 90 15.32 10.26 -13.60
CA GLU A 90 14.80 9.26 -14.53
C GLU A 90 13.61 9.79 -15.34
N LEU A 91 12.74 10.58 -14.72
CA LEU A 91 11.56 11.12 -15.40
C LEU A 91 11.94 12.03 -16.59
N GLN A 92 13.04 12.78 -16.46
CA GLN A 92 13.55 13.62 -17.55
C GLN A 92 14.00 12.78 -18.75
N ILE A 93 14.71 11.68 -18.49
CA ILE A 93 15.17 10.75 -19.53
C ILE A 93 13.98 10.10 -20.24
N ILE A 94 12.99 9.65 -19.48
CA ILE A 94 11.76 9.05 -20.03
C ILE A 94 11.02 10.06 -20.90
N THR A 95 10.84 11.29 -20.41
CA THR A 95 10.15 12.36 -21.16
C THR A 95 10.89 12.66 -22.47
N LEU A 96 12.23 12.76 -22.41
CA LEU A 96 13.03 13.00 -23.61
C LEU A 96 12.93 11.83 -24.61
N ALA A 97 12.96 10.59 -24.11
CA ALA A 97 12.78 9.41 -24.96
C ALA A 97 11.40 9.44 -25.64
N ASP A 98 10.33 9.70 -24.89
CA ASP A 98 8.97 9.81 -25.43
C ASP A 98 8.86 10.90 -26.49
N GLU A 99 9.46 12.07 -26.28
CA GLU A 99 9.51 13.17 -27.27
C GLU A 99 10.25 12.78 -28.55
N ILE A 100 11.33 11.99 -28.44
CA ILE A 100 12.06 11.47 -29.60
C ILE A 100 11.22 10.44 -30.33
N PHE A 101 10.63 9.48 -29.61
CA PHE A 101 9.76 8.46 -30.20
C PHE A 101 8.57 9.08 -30.93
N ALA A 102 7.97 10.16 -30.42
CA ALA A 102 6.85 10.83 -31.08
C ALA A 102 7.22 11.53 -32.41
N LYS A 103 8.52 11.74 -32.69
CA LYS A 103 9.00 12.40 -33.92
C LYS A 103 9.35 11.43 -35.05
N PHE A 104 9.37 10.13 -34.79
CA PHE A 104 9.66 9.07 -35.77
C PHE A 104 8.45 8.14 -35.93
#